data_AF-A0A951MN88-F1
#
_entry.id   AF-A0A951MN88-F1
#
_cell.length_a   1.000
_cell.length_b   1.000
_cell.length_c   1.000
_cell.angle_alpha   90.00
_cell.angle_beta   90.00
_cell.angle_gamma   90.00
#
_symmetry.space_group_name_H-M   'P 1'
#
loop_
_entity.id
_entity.type
_entity.pdbx_description
1 polymer ?
#
loop_
_entity_poly.entity_id
_entity_poly.type
_entity_poly.pdbx_seq_one_letter_code
_entity_poly.pdbx_strand_id
1 'polypeptide(L)'
;MSERAGETAIDRIREHVRAQVARTSLRKVAKRAGVKVGATKKFIDGSVPYERNLRLWKRYFARELREGMAGGPDDAVPVGDAAAVLDLLLWAFPEEERPDARREAVDLFRGLYVRRGRTPPAWIHDMPEYDDAASPRLGTDDEDDEDQDGDDD
;
A
#
# COMPACT_ATOMS: atom_id res chain seq x y z
N MET A 1 -26.43 -8.32 1.45
CA MET A 1 -25.29 -7.88 2.29
C MET A 1 -24.22 -8.93 2.12
N SER A 2 -23.29 -8.73 1.18
CA SER A 2 -22.10 -9.58 1.03
C SER A 2 -20.94 -8.86 1.67
N GLU A 3 -20.41 -9.46 2.72
CA GLU A 3 -19.15 -9.10 3.37
C GLU A 3 -18.06 -8.96 2.31
N ARG A 4 -17.32 -7.85 2.36
CA ARG A 4 -16.17 -7.57 1.50
C ARG A 4 -15.03 -8.52 1.89
N ALA A 5 -15.05 -9.72 1.32
CA ALA A 5 -13.90 -10.61 1.30
C ALA A 5 -12.74 -9.92 0.56
N GLY A 6 -11.62 -9.71 1.24
CA GLY A 6 -10.33 -9.37 0.66
C GLY A 6 -10.16 -7.92 0.18
N GLU A 7 -10.21 -6.93 1.07
CA GLU A 7 -9.73 -5.59 0.71
C GLU A 7 -8.19 -5.62 0.68
N THR A 8 -7.62 -5.68 -0.53
CA THR A 8 -6.16 -5.82 -0.70
C THR A 8 -5.42 -4.56 -0.23
N ALA A 9 -4.13 -4.67 0.10
CA ALA A 9 -3.30 -3.50 0.41
C ALA A 9 -3.34 -2.44 -0.70
N ILE A 10 -3.54 -2.88 -1.95
CA ILE A 10 -3.67 -1.98 -3.11
C ILE A 10 -4.97 -1.21 -3.07
N ASP A 11 -6.08 -1.86 -2.70
CA ASP A 11 -7.39 -1.19 -2.58
C ASP A 11 -7.36 -0.11 -1.51
N ARG A 12 -6.68 -0.38 -0.38
CA ARG A 12 -6.46 0.61 0.69
C ARG A 12 -5.67 1.81 0.21
N ILE A 13 -4.56 1.59 -0.49
CA ILE A 13 -3.76 2.67 -1.06
C ILE A 13 -4.59 3.47 -2.07
N ARG A 14 -5.36 2.78 -2.92
CA ARG A 14 -6.22 3.42 -3.91
C ARG A 14 -7.27 4.30 -3.27
N GLU A 15 -7.93 3.81 -2.22
CA GLU A 15 -8.94 4.57 -1.49
C GLU A 15 -8.34 5.81 -0.81
N HIS A 16 -7.17 5.67 -0.20
CA HIS A 16 -6.44 6.82 0.34
C HIS A 16 -6.14 7.86 -0.74
N VAL A 17 -5.66 7.42 -1.91
CA VAL A 17 -5.36 8.32 -3.04
C VAL A 17 -6.63 9.03 -3.51
N ARG A 18 -7.77 8.35 -3.61
CA ARG A 18 -9.07 8.99 -3.93
C ARG A 18 -9.43 10.07 -2.93
N ALA A 19 -9.32 9.77 -1.64
CA ALA A 19 -9.63 10.72 -0.58
C ALA A 19 -8.72 11.96 -0.60
N GLN A 20 -7.44 11.80 -0.97
CA GLN A 20 -6.51 12.93 -1.12
C GLN A 20 -6.77 13.76 -2.37
N VAL A 21 -7.16 13.11 -3.48
CA VAL A 21 -7.56 13.80 -4.71
C VAL A 21 -8.82 14.63 -4.47
N ALA A 22 -9.83 14.07 -3.78
CA ALA A 22 -11.06 14.78 -3.43
C ALA A 22 -10.80 16.04 -2.57
N ARG A 23 -9.80 16.00 -1.68
CA ARG A 23 -9.38 17.14 -0.86
C ARG A 23 -8.53 18.17 -1.60
N THR A 24 -7.91 17.79 -2.72
CA THR A 24 -6.94 18.64 -3.42
C THR A 24 -7.16 18.62 -4.94
N SER A 25 -6.31 17.89 -5.68
CA SER A 25 -6.42 17.69 -7.12
C SER A 25 -5.56 16.52 -7.57
N LEU A 26 -5.95 15.87 -8.67
CA LEU A 26 -5.21 14.75 -9.28
C LEU A 26 -3.74 15.10 -9.55
N ARG A 27 -3.47 16.28 -10.11
CA ARG A 27 -2.11 16.74 -10.44
C ARG A 27 -1.23 16.93 -9.20
N LYS A 28 -1.79 17.45 -8.10
CA LYS A 28 -1.04 17.64 -6.84
C LYS A 28 -0.68 16.29 -6.21
N VAL A 29 -1.63 15.35 -6.17
CA VAL A 29 -1.38 14.01 -5.62
C VAL A 29 -0.36 13.25 -6.46
N ALA A 30 -0.51 13.27 -7.79
CA ALA A 30 0.45 12.68 -8.72
C ALA A 30 1.88 13.22 -8.50
N LYS A 31 2.03 14.55 -8.41
CA LYS A 31 3.33 15.20 -8.13
C LYS A 31 3.90 14.78 -6.77
N ARG A 32 3.08 14.71 -5.72
CA ARG A 32 3.52 14.30 -4.37
C ARG A 32 3.91 12.83 -4.29
N ALA A 33 3.25 11.97 -5.06
CA ALA A 33 3.56 10.55 -5.16
C ALA A 33 4.75 10.26 -6.11
N GLY A 34 5.13 11.23 -6.96
CA GLY A 34 6.15 11.04 -7.99
C GLY A 34 5.67 10.20 -9.18
N VAL A 35 4.36 10.12 -9.40
CA VAL A 35 3.72 9.32 -10.46
C VAL A 35 3.17 10.26 -11.55
N LYS A 36 3.18 9.82 -12.82
CA LYS A 36 2.55 10.58 -13.92
C LYS A 36 1.04 10.75 -13.66
N VAL A 37 0.46 11.88 -14.09
CA VAL A 37 -0.97 12.17 -13.89
C VAL A 37 -1.87 11.12 -14.54
N GLY A 38 -1.56 10.70 -15.78
CA GLY A 38 -2.30 9.64 -16.48
C GLY A 38 -2.26 8.30 -15.74
N ALA A 39 -1.08 7.89 -15.26
CA ALA A 39 -0.92 6.68 -14.45
C ALA A 39 -1.66 6.77 -13.10
N THR A 40 -1.78 7.96 -12.52
CA THR A 40 -2.56 8.19 -11.30
C THR A 40 -4.05 8.01 -11.56
N LYS A 41 -4.56 8.54 -12.69
CA LYS A 41 -5.95 8.35 -13.09
C LYS A 41 -6.27 6.86 -13.27
N LYS A 42 -5.48 6.15 -14.08
CA LYS A 42 -5.61 4.70 -14.30
C LYS A 42 -5.61 3.92 -12.97
N PHE A 43 -4.69 4.26 -12.06
CA PHE A 43 -4.62 3.60 -10.75
C PHE A 43 -5.90 3.80 -9.91
N ILE A 44 -6.43 5.02 -9.84
CA ILE A 44 -7.68 5.34 -9.11
C ILE A 44 -8.89 4.61 -9.73
N ASP A 45 -8.89 4.49 -11.06
CA ASP A 45 -9.94 3.83 -11.83
C ASP A 45 -9.90 2.30 -11.71
N GLY A 46 -8.91 1.74 -11.01
CA GLY A 46 -8.85 0.32 -10.69
C GLY A 46 -7.77 -0.45 -11.44
N SER A 47 -7.04 0.18 -12.37
CA SER A 47 -5.95 -0.49 -13.09
C SER A 47 -4.85 -0.95 -12.14
N VAL A 48 -4.27 -2.12 -12.44
CA VAL A 48 -3.09 -2.63 -11.74
C VAL A 48 -1.88 -1.79 -12.16
N PRO A 49 -1.18 -1.13 -11.21
CA PRO A 49 -0.02 -0.33 -11.55
C PRO A 49 1.20 -1.22 -11.82
N TYR A 50 2.02 -0.84 -12.81
CA TYR A 50 3.35 -1.42 -12.99
C TYR A 50 4.16 -1.36 -11.68
N GLU A 51 5.07 -2.32 -11.51
CA GLU A 51 5.84 -2.53 -10.27
C GLU A 51 6.50 -1.24 -9.75
N ARG A 52 7.09 -0.44 -10.64
CA ARG A 52 7.69 0.85 -10.31
C ARG A 52 6.67 1.82 -9.71
N ASN A 53 5.49 1.96 -10.31
CA ASN A 53 4.43 2.86 -9.85
C ASN A 53 3.82 2.35 -8.54
N LEU A 54 3.69 1.03 -8.37
CA LEU A 54 3.23 0.43 -7.14
C LEU A 54 4.16 0.76 -5.97
N ARG A 55 5.49 0.66 -6.16
CA ARG A 55 6.48 1.09 -5.17
C ARG A 55 6.39 2.57 -4.82
N LEU A 56 6.03 3.43 -5.77
CA LEU A 56 5.81 4.87 -5.52
C LEU A 56 4.54 5.11 -4.71
N TRP A 57 3.45 4.43 -5.04
CA TRP A 57 2.19 4.51 -4.31
C TRP A 57 2.30 4.02 -2.87
N LYS A 58 2.97 2.89 -2.65
CA LYS A 58 3.23 2.38 -1.29
C LYS A 58 4.05 3.38 -0.47
N ARG A 59 5.12 3.95 -1.05
CA ARG A 59 5.94 4.98 -0.37
C ARG A 59 5.18 6.26 -0.08
N TYR A 60 4.37 6.73 -1.02
CA TYR A 60 3.47 7.87 -0.83
C TYR A 60 2.53 7.63 0.35
N PHE A 61 1.83 6.50 0.34
CA PHE A 61 0.87 6.13 1.37
C PHE A 61 1.50 6.06 2.76
N ALA A 62 2.64 5.37 2.90
CA ALA A 62 3.36 5.30 4.18
C ALA A 62 3.80 6.68 4.71
N ARG A 63 4.19 7.60 3.82
CA ARG A 63 4.54 8.98 4.20
C ARG A 63 3.32 9.75 4.71
N GLU A 64 2.20 9.71 3.99
CA GLU A 64 0.98 10.43 4.40
C GLU A 64 0.42 9.88 5.71
N LEU A 65 0.50 8.56 5.94
CA LEU A 65 0.16 7.96 7.23
C LEU A 65 1.06 8.52 8.34
N ARG A 66 2.39 8.52 8.15
CA ARG A 66 3.32 9.05 9.15
C ARG A 66 3.06 10.51 9.49
N GLU A 67 2.77 11.34 8.48
CA GLU A 67 2.45 12.76 8.68
C GLU A 67 1.11 12.95 9.39
N GLY A 68 0.10 12.14 9.06
CA GLY A 68 -1.21 12.17 9.72
C GLY A 68 -1.20 11.66 11.17
N MET A 69 -0.25 10.79 11.51
CA MET A 69 -0.10 10.22 12.85
C MET A 69 0.90 10.99 13.73
N ALA A 70 1.56 12.01 13.21
CA ALA A 70 2.53 12.79 13.96
C ALA A 70 1.86 13.48 15.17
N GLY A 71 2.15 13.00 16.39
CA GLY A 71 1.56 13.48 17.63
C GLY A 71 0.25 12.79 18.06
N GLY A 72 -0.19 11.76 17.33
CA GLY A 72 -1.29 10.88 17.75
C GLY A 72 -0.84 9.87 18.83
N PRO A 73 -1.79 9.27 19.57
CA PRO A 73 -1.48 8.23 20.55
C PRO A 73 -0.93 6.95 19.87
N ASP A 74 -0.18 6.14 20.61
CA ASP A 74 0.53 4.94 20.09
C ASP A 74 -0.41 3.87 19.47
N ASP A 75 -1.70 3.94 19.78
CA ASP A 75 -2.78 3.09 19.26
C ASP A 75 -3.51 3.69 18.04
N ALA A 76 -3.09 4.85 17.55
CA ALA A 76 -3.74 5.56 16.45
C ALA A 76 -3.61 4.88 15.08
N VAL A 77 -2.79 3.83 14.94
CA VAL A 77 -2.57 3.14 13.67
C VAL A 77 -3.69 2.13 13.41
N PRO A 78 -4.54 2.31 12.37
CA PRO A 78 -5.54 1.33 12.01
C PRO A 78 -4.91 0.01 11.52
N VAL A 79 -5.56 -1.12 11.81
CA VAL A 79 -5.06 -2.47 11.45
C VAL A 79 -4.72 -2.60 9.96
N GLY A 80 -5.60 -2.13 9.08
CA GLY A 80 -5.39 -2.20 7.63
C GLY A 80 -4.20 -1.36 7.14
N ASP A 81 -3.94 -0.24 7.81
CA ASP A 81 -2.81 0.63 7.47
C ASP A 81 -1.49 0.01 7.94
N ALA A 82 -1.48 -0.61 9.13
CA ALA A 82 -0.34 -1.40 9.61
C ALA A 82 -0.03 -2.58 8.69
N ALA A 83 -1.05 -3.31 8.23
CA ALA A 83 -0.90 -4.40 7.28
C ALA A 83 -0.25 -3.94 5.97
N ALA A 84 -0.77 -2.88 5.35
CA ALA A 84 -0.23 -2.33 4.11
C ALA A 84 1.22 -1.83 4.24
N VAL A 85 1.59 -1.30 5.42
CA VAL A 85 2.99 -0.90 5.72
C VAL A 85 3.90 -2.11 5.87
N LEU A 86 3.45 -3.17 6.56
CA LEU A 86 4.21 -4.43 6.63
C LEU A 86 4.41 -5.04 5.24
N ASP A 87 3.37 -5.08 4.41
CA ASP A 87 3.46 -5.57 3.02
C ASP A 87 4.37 -4.72 2.13
N LEU A 88 4.59 -3.44 2.49
CA LEU A 88 5.61 -2.61 1.84
C LEU A 88 7.01 -2.99 2.30
N LEU A 89 7.23 -3.14 3.61
CA LEU A 89 8.53 -3.51 4.17
C LEU A 89 8.99 -4.89 3.69
N LEU A 90 8.05 -5.82 3.57
CA LEU A 90 8.28 -7.20 3.15
C LEU A 90 8.28 -7.38 1.63
N TRP A 91 8.07 -6.32 0.85
CA TRP A 91 8.12 -6.40 -0.62
C TRP A 91 9.44 -7.00 -1.13
N ALA A 92 10.54 -6.72 -0.44
CA ALA A 92 11.87 -7.21 -0.82
C ALA A 92 12.06 -8.72 -0.61
N PHE A 93 11.15 -9.39 0.11
CA PHE A 93 11.19 -10.84 0.29
C PHE A 93 10.60 -11.56 -0.93
N PRO A 94 11.06 -12.81 -1.21
CA PRO A 94 10.37 -13.72 -2.11
C PRO A 94 8.89 -13.82 -1.76
N GLU A 95 8.02 -13.89 -2.76
CA GLU A 95 6.57 -13.80 -2.56
C GLU A 95 6.04 -14.91 -1.66
N GLU A 96 6.57 -16.11 -1.85
CA GLU A 96 6.32 -17.32 -1.07
C GLU A 96 6.74 -17.20 0.41
N GLU A 97 7.68 -16.31 0.74
CA GLU A 97 8.17 -16.12 2.12
C GLU A 97 7.44 -14.98 2.86
N ARG A 98 6.71 -14.12 2.14
CA ARG A 98 6.02 -12.94 2.72
C ARG A 98 5.00 -13.29 3.81
N PRO A 99 4.17 -14.35 3.67
CA PRO A 99 3.22 -14.72 4.73
C PRO A 99 3.92 -15.00 6.06
N ASP A 100 4.97 -15.82 6.02
CA ASP A 100 5.75 -16.22 7.19
C ASP A 100 6.54 -15.04 7.75
N ALA A 101 7.20 -14.26 6.90
CA ALA A 101 7.93 -13.06 7.32
C ALA A 101 7.01 -12.03 8.00
N ARG A 102 5.75 -11.90 7.53
CA ARG A 102 4.74 -11.03 8.16
C ARG A 102 4.33 -11.53 9.52
N ARG A 103 4.06 -12.83 9.67
CA ARG A 103 3.74 -13.45 10.96
C ARG A 103 4.88 -13.25 11.95
N GLU A 104 6.12 -13.55 11.56
CA GLU A 104 7.30 -13.39 12.40
C GLU A 104 7.53 -11.93 12.82
N ALA A 105 7.31 -10.97 11.91
CA ALA A 105 7.41 -9.55 12.25
C ALA A 105 6.38 -9.14 13.32
N VAL A 106 5.12 -9.57 13.17
CA VAL A 106 4.05 -9.28 14.14
C VAL A 106 4.35 -9.92 15.50
N ASP A 107 4.81 -11.17 15.51
CA ASP A 107 5.19 -11.88 16.74
C ASP A 107 6.38 -11.23 17.44
N LEU A 108 7.36 -10.72 16.69
CA LEU A 108 8.47 -9.95 17.24
C LEU A 108 7.97 -8.69 17.96
N PHE A 109 7.08 -7.92 17.35
CA PHE A 109 6.48 -6.75 17.97
C PHE A 109 5.69 -7.14 19.23
N ARG A 110 4.83 -8.17 19.14
CA ARG A 110 4.07 -8.69 20.28
C ARG A 110 4.99 -9.06 21.45
N GLY A 111 6.06 -9.79 21.18
CA GLY A 111 7.05 -10.19 22.18
C GLY A 111 7.79 -9.01 22.83
N LEU A 112 8.01 -7.91 22.10
CA LEU A 112 8.59 -6.69 22.67
C LEU A 112 7.65 -5.99 23.67
N TYR A 113 6.35 -5.95 23.38
CA TYR A 113 5.36 -5.37 24.31
C TYR A 113 5.20 -6.22 25.57
N VAL A 114 5.04 -7.54 25.41
CA VAL A 114 4.91 -8.48 26.54
C VAL A 114 6.14 -8.42 27.45
N ARG A 115 7.36 -8.45 26.88
CA ARG A 115 8.61 -8.35 27.67
C ARG A 115 8.73 -7.05 28.46
N ARG A 116 8.08 -5.98 28.01
CA ARG A 116 8.08 -4.68 28.69
C ARG A 116 6.85 -4.46 29.59
N GLY A 117 6.01 -5.49 29.77
CA GLY A 117 4.80 -5.39 30.57
C GLY A 117 3.79 -4.37 30.01
N ARG A 118 3.82 -4.11 28.70
CA ARG A 118 2.92 -3.17 28.04
C ARG A 118 1.87 -3.94 27.25
N THR A 119 0.66 -3.38 27.19
CA THR A 119 -0.40 -3.88 26.30
C THR A 119 -0.03 -3.54 24.85
N PRO A 120 0.00 -4.53 23.93
CA PRO A 120 0.21 -4.26 22.52
C PRO A 120 -0.97 -3.47 21.91
N PRO A 121 -0.72 -2.56 20.94
CA PRO A 121 -1.76 -1.92 20.15
C PRO A 121 -2.67 -2.92 19.42
N ALA A 122 -3.90 -2.50 19.11
CA ALA A 122 -4.92 -3.31 18.43
C ALA A 122 -4.40 -3.93 17.12
N TRP A 123 -3.62 -3.19 16.33
CA TRP A 123 -3.06 -3.71 15.07
C TRP A 123 -2.15 -4.93 15.25
N ILE A 124 -1.54 -5.17 16.42
CA ILE A 124 -0.72 -6.36 16.69
C ILE A 124 -1.61 -7.58 17.01
N HIS A 125 -2.76 -7.35 17.62
CA HIS A 125 -3.68 -8.40 18.02
C HIS A 125 -4.61 -8.81 16.89
N ASP A 126 -5.13 -7.82 16.17
CA ASP A 126 -6.18 -7.96 15.17
C ASP A 126 -5.61 -8.11 13.74
N MET A 127 -4.28 -8.22 13.61
CA MET A 127 -3.64 -8.35 12.31
C MET A 127 -4.21 -9.57 11.57
N PRO A 128 -4.81 -9.39 10.37
CA PRO A 128 -5.35 -10.50 9.62
C PRO A 128 -4.23 -11.43 9.18
N GLU A 129 -4.47 -12.74 9.20
CA GLU A 129 -3.60 -13.73 8.57
C GLU A 129 -3.38 -13.37 7.10
N TYR A 130 -2.19 -13.64 6.58
CA TYR A 130 -1.86 -13.31 5.19
C TYR A 130 -2.70 -14.17 4.25
N ASP A 131 -3.42 -13.53 3.33
CA ASP A 131 -4.20 -14.20 2.30
C ASP A 131 -3.44 -14.12 0.97
N ASP A 132 -2.88 -15.25 0.52
CA ASP A 132 -2.14 -15.39 -0.73
C ASP A 132 -2.96 -14.95 -1.96
N ALA A 133 -4.29 -14.93 -1.87
CA ALA A 133 -5.16 -14.54 -2.97
C ALA A 133 -5.09 -13.04 -3.34
N ALA A 134 -4.57 -12.20 -2.45
CA ALA A 134 -4.54 -10.73 -2.61
C ALA A 134 -3.30 -10.19 -3.34
N SER A 135 -2.32 -11.05 -3.62
CA SER A 135 -1.14 -10.68 -4.40
C SER A 135 -1.55 -10.48 -5.87
N PRO A 136 -1.38 -9.28 -6.45
CA PRO A 136 -1.57 -9.11 -7.88
C PRO A 136 -0.53 -9.95 -8.62
N ARG A 137 -0.98 -11.04 -9.25
CA ARG A 137 -0.16 -11.80 -10.21
C ARG A 137 0.34 -10.79 -11.25
N LEU A 138 1.64 -10.54 -11.22
CA LEU A 138 2.32 -9.66 -12.16
C LEU A 138 2.18 -10.28 -13.56
N GLY A 139 1.22 -9.79 -14.35
CA GLY A 139 1.20 -10.00 -15.78
C GLY A 139 2.44 -9.34 -16.37
N THR A 140 3.38 -10.16 -16.84
CA THR A 140 4.43 -9.74 -17.77
C THR A 140 3.78 -9.58 -19.14
N ASP A 141 3.09 -8.47 -19.37
CA ASP A 141 2.71 -8.08 -20.72
C ASP A 141 3.59 -6.89 -21.13
N ASP A 142 4.57 -7.23 -21.96
CA ASP A 142 5.17 -6.38 -22.97
C ASP A 142 4.06 -5.63 -23.73
N GLU A 143 4.05 -4.31 -23.66
CA GLU A 143 3.55 -3.51 -24.78
C GLU A 143 4.45 -2.27 -24.93
N ASP A 144 5.14 -2.28 -26.06
CA ASP A 144 5.76 -1.16 -26.74
C ASP A 144 4.77 0.01 -26.85
N ASP A 145 5.13 1.17 -26.31
CA ASP A 145 4.62 2.44 -26.81
C ASP A 145 5.76 3.07 -27.62
N GLU A 146 5.78 2.73 -28.91
CA GLU A 146 6.42 3.51 -29.97
C GLU A 146 5.74 4.88 -30.04
N ASP A 147 6.34 5.91 -29.45
CA ASP A 147 6.03 7.29 -29.84
C ASP A 147 6.83 7.61 -31.12
N GLN A 148 6.31 7.17 -32.27
CA GLN A 148 6.57 7.79 -33.56
C GLN A 148 5.64 9.01 -33.69
N ASP A 149 6.16 10.21 -33.38
CA ASP A 149 5.62 11.44 -33.94
C ASP A 149 6.66 11.98 -34.91
N GLY A 150 6.45 11.65 -36.19
CA GLY A 150 6.93 12.44 -37.30
C GLY A 150 5.99 13.63 -37.48
N ASP A 151 6.55 14.83 -37.43
CA ASP A 151 5.91 16.01 -38.02
C ASP A 151 6.76 16.41 -39.23
N ASP A 152 6.15 16.23 -40.41
CA ASP A 152 6.43 16.94 -41.66
C ASP A 152 6.18 18.45 -41.46
N ASP A 153 7.19 19.29 -41.74
CA ASP A 153 7.14 20.45 -42.67
C ASP A 153 8.52 21.12 -42.81
#